data_AF-A0A9P9YHR2-F1
#
_entry.id   AF-A0A9P9YHR2-F1
#
_cell.length_a   1.000
_cell.length_b   1.000
_cell.length_c   1.000
_cell.angle_alpha   90.00
_cell.angle_beta   90.00
_cell.angle_gamma   90.00
#
_symmetry.space_group_name_H-M   'P 1'
#
loop_
_entity.id
_entity.type
_entity.pdbx_description
1 polymer ?
#
loop_
_entity_poly.entity_id
_entity_poly.type
_entity_poly.pdbx_seq_one_letter_code
_entity_poly.pdbx_strand_id
1 'polypeptide(L)'
;MPNWGVYNKECHDSGPQSSCRLACIFNASSALQGNRLVQTKIRPMLERAFASGPTIDVYDSNFARCSSVVRTRFQELSPLSRQSDACDRHALFYSLCAYARLIFTCPDKMWQRNNRMCQEAKSYAK
;
A
#
# COMPACT_ATOMS: atom_id res chain seq x y z
N MET A 1 -10.68 0.11 -8.73
CA MET A 1 -9.76 -0.87 -8.11
C MET A 1 -8.45 -0.88 -8.90
N PRO A 2 -7.28 -1.05 -8.27
CA PRO A 2 -6.03 -1.22 -8.99
C PRO A 2 -6.00 -2.51 -9.81
N ASN A 3 -5.40 -2.47 -10.99
CA ASN A 3 -5.06 -3.65 -11.76
C ASN A 3 -3.62 -4.08 -11.42
N TRP A 4 -3.45 -4.84 -10.34
CA TRP A 4 -2.14 -5.42 -10.00
C TRP A 4 -1.73 -6.57 -10.93
N GLY A 5 -2.59 -7.00 -11.85
CA GLY A 5 -2.29 -8.00 -12.88
C GLY A 5 -1.25 -7.51 -13.89
N VAL A 6 -1.05 -6.19 -14.00
CA VAL A 6 0.00 -5.59 -14.85
C VAL A 6 1.41 -6.05 -14.49
N TYR A 7 1.64 -6.56 -13.27
CA TYR A 7 2.92 -7.12 -12.80
C TYR A 7 2.99 -8.65 -12.91
N ASN A 8 2.00 -9.32 -13.54
CA ASN A 8 2.00 -10.78 -13.63
C ASN A 8 3.21 -11.32 -14.40
N LYS A 9 3.70 -10.59 -15.41
CA LYS A 9 4.89 -11.01 -16.15
C LYS A 9 6.08 -11.20 -15.21
N GLU A 10 6.25 -10.32 -14.23
CA GLU A 10 7.34 -10.36 -13.25
C GLU A 10 7.02 -11.23 -12.03
N CYS A 11 5.75 -11.27 -11.61
CA CYS A 11 5.35 -11.74 -10.29
C CYS A 11 4.30 -12.86 -10.28
N HIS A 12 4.06 -13.55 -11.40
CA HIS A 12 3.13 -14.69 -11.41
C HIS A 12 3.55 -15.82 -10.46
N ASP A 13 4.85 -16.07 -10.34
CA ASP A 13 5.42 -17.14 -9.50
C ASP A 13 5.76 -16.70 -8.08
N SER A 14 5.33 -15.51 -7.63
CA SER A 14 5.65 -14.99 -6.30
C SER A 14 4.98 -15.78 -5.15
N GLY A 15 4.33 -16.90 -5.42
CA GLY A 15 3.58 -17.67 -4.44
C GLY A 15 2.26 -17.03 -4.02
N PRO A 16 1.46 -17.75 -3.20
CA PRO A 16 0.09 -17.35 -2.87
C PRO A 16 -0.02 -16.28 -1.78
N GLN A 17 1.06 -16.00 -1.03
CA GLN A 17 1.02 -15.02 0.06
C GLN A 17 1.08 -13.59 -0.47
N SER A 18 0.21 -12.73 0.06
CA SER A 18 0.19 -11.30 -0.27
C SER A 18 1.53 -10.61 -0.01
N SER A 19 2.26 -11.00 1.05
CA SER A 19 3.61 -10.48 1.35
C SER A 19 4.56 -10.73 0.19
N CYS A 20 4.62 -11.95 -0.33
CA CYS A 20 5.49 -12.34 -1.42
C CYS A 20 5.14 -11.63 -2.72
N ARG A 21 3.84 -11.53 -3.04
CA ARG A 21 3.41 -10.82 -4.25
C ARG A 21 3.72 -9.32 -4.18
N LEU A 22 3.48 -8.69 -3.03
CA LEU A 22 3.84 -7.29 -2.83
C LEU A 22 5.35 -7.07 -2.82
N ALA A 23 6.12 -7.95 -2.19
CA ALA A 23 7.58 -7.90 -2.22
C ALA A 23 8.10 -7.97 -3.65
N CYS A 24 7.56 -8.87 -4.48
CA CYS A 24 7.90 -8.95 -5.90
C CYS A 24 7.55 -7.65 -6.64
N ILE A 25 6.34 -7.11 -6.48
CA ILE A 25 5.92 -5.87 -7.16
C ILE A 25 6.81 -4.69 -6.78
N PHE A 26 7.11 -4.53 -5.48
CA PHE A 26 7.97 -3.45 -5.01
C PHE A 26 9.41 -3.61 -5.50
N ASN A 27 9.92 -4.84 -5.61
CA ASN A 27 11.24 -5.10 -6.19
C ASN A 27 11.25 -4.83 -7.70
N ALA A 28 10.27 -5.33 -8.45
CA ALA A 28 10.14 -5.14 -9.90
C ALA A 28 10.01 -3.65 -10.29
N SER A 29 9.42 -2.83 -9.41
CA SER A 29 9.31 -1.37 -9.59
C SER A 29 10.47 -0.58 -8.98
N SER A 30 11.42 -1.25 -8.33
CA SER A 30 12.48 -0.61 -7.53
C SER A 30 11.96 0.34 -6.45
N ALA A 31 10.73 0.11 -5.96
CA ALA A 31 10.11 0.84 -4.87
C ALA A 31 10.70 0.51 -3.49
N LEU A 32 11.54 -0.52 -3.41
CA LEU A 32 12.33 -0.86 -2.22
C LEU A 32 13.82 -0.88 -2.51
N GLN A 33 14.59 -0.38 -1.55
CA GLN A 33 16.03 -0.60 -1.43
C GLN A 33 16.29 -1.26 -0.07
N GLY A 34 16.45 -2.59 -0.08
CA GLY A 34 16.37 -3.38 1.15
C GLY A 34 14.98 -3.25 1.78
N ASN A 35 14.91 -2.78 3.03
CA ASN A 35 13.65 -2.52 3.72
C ASN A 35 13.14 -1.07 3.60
N ARG A 36 13.85 -0.22 2.85
CA ARG A 36 13.53 1.22 2.74
C ARG A 36 12.71 1.50 1.50
N LEU A 37 11.62 2.23 1.68
CA LEU A 37 10.77 2.71 0.60
C LEU A 37 11.49 3.81 -0.21
N VAL A 38 11.58 3.62 -1.51
CA VAL A 38 12.16 4.60 -2.45
C VAL A 38 11.03 5.47 -2.99
N GLN A 39 10.75 6.59 -2.30
CA GLN A 39 9.57 7.42 -2.59
C GLN A 39 9.45 7.84 -4.07
N THR A 40 10.57 8.18 -4.72
CA THR A 40 10.58 8.60 -6.14
C THR A 40 10.14 7.51 -7.11
N LYS A 41 10.06 6.25 -6.67
CA LYS A 41 9.61 5.09 -7.46
C LYS A 41 8.17 4.68 -7.18
N ILE A 42 7.53 5.25 -6.16
CA ILE A 42 6.17 4.89 -5.75
C ILE A 42 5.14 5.36 -6.77
N ARG A 43 5.16 6.63 -7.16
CA ARG A 43 4.24 7.13 -8.19
C ARG A 43 4.32 6.33 -9.50
N PRO A 44 5.50 6.08 -10.11
CA PRO A 44 5.60 5.22 -11.29
C PRO A 44 5.06 3.79 -11.07
N MET A 45 5.30 3.21 -9.89
CA MET A 45 4.76 1.90 -9.53
C MET A 45 3.23 1.90 -9.53
N LEU A 46 2.62 2.96 -8.96
CA LEU A 46 1.17 3.15 -8.86
C LEU A 46 0.54 3.47 -10.22
N GLU A 47 1.16 4.33 -11.03
CA GLU A 47 0.70 4.69 -12.38
C GLU A 47 0.55 3.47 -13.28
N ARG A 48 1.38 2.43 -13.09
CA ARG A 48 1.23 1.16 -13.81
C ARG A 48 -0.05 0.41 -13.44
N ALA A 49 -0.51 0.52 -12.19
CA ALA A 49 -1.63 -0.26 -11.65
C ALA A 49 -2.96 0.52 -11.51
N PHE A 50 -2.92 1.85 -11.44
CA PHE A 50 -4.08 2.71 -11.24
C PHE A 50 -4.27 3.66 -12.43
N ALA A 51 -5.52 3.88 -12.82
CA ALA A 51 -5.87 4.84 -13.89
C ALA A 51 -6.25 6.23 -13.37
N SER A 52 -6.50 6.37 -12.06
CA SER A 52 -7.01 7.60 -11.45
C SER A 52 -5.87 8.40 -10.82
N GLY A 53 -5.51 9.54 -11.43
CA GLY A 53 -4.52 10.49 -10.90
C GLY A 53 -4.78 10.88 -9.43
N PRO A 54 -5.99 11.32 -9.05
CA PRO A 54 -6.30 11.65 -7.65
C PRO A 54 -6.10 10.47 -6.69
N THR A 55 -6.33 9.25 -7.15
CA THR A 55 -6.10 8.04 -6.33
C THR A 55 -4.60 7.78 -6.17
N ILE A 56 -3.83 7.91 -7.25
CA ILE A 56 -2.37 7.77 -7.24
C ILE A 56 -1.75 8.78 -6.28
N ASP A 57 -2.16 10.05 -6.34
CA ASP A 57 -1.63 11.14 -5.50
C ASP A 57 -1.85 10.86 -4.01
N VAL A 58 -3.04 10.38 -3.66
CA VAL A 58 -3.38 10.03 -2.28
C VAL A 58 -2.53 8.86 -1.80
N TYR A 59 -2.42 7.79 -2.59
CA TYR A 59 -1.56 6.65 -2.22
C TYR A 59 -0.09 7.06 -2.10
N ASP A 60 0.45 7.82 -3.05
CA ASP A 60 1.84 8.29 -3.06
C ASP A 60 2.15 9.10 -1.77
N SER A 61 1.26 10.04 -1.42
CA SER A 61 1.38 10.82 -0.18
C SER A 61 1.24 9.96 1.08
N ASN A 62 0.37 8.94 1.06
CA ASN A 62 0.19 8.02 2.18
C ASN A 62 1.43 7.12 2.35
N PHE A 63 2.04 6.64 1.27
CA PHE A 63 3.31 5.91 1.32
C PHE A 63 4.43 6.75 1.93
N ALA A 64 4.54 8.03 1.56
CA ALA A 64 5.52 8.94 2.15
C ALA A 64 5.35 9.06 3.67
N ARG A 65 4.11 9.21 4.14
CA ARG A 65 3.78 9.28 5.59
C ARG A 65 4.02 7.95 6.30
N CYS A 66 3.76 6.83 5.63
CA CYS A 66 3.93 5.49 6.18
C CYS A 66 5.37 5.01 6.20
N SER A 67 6.26 5.62 5.41
CA SER A 67 7.67 5.26 5.32
C SER A 67 8.34 5.26 6.70
N SER A 68 8.16 6.33 7.48
CA SER A 68 8.72 6.43 8.83
C SER A 68 8.05 5.47 9.82
N VAL A 69 6.73 5.32 9.74
CA VAL A 69 5.93 4.47 10.66
C VAL A 69 6.36 3.02 10.55
N VAL A 70 6.40 2.47 9.34
CA VAL A 70 6.80 1.07 9.15
C VAL A 70 8.25 0.89 9.56
N ARG A 71 9.14 1.82 9.21
CA ARG A 71 10.56 1.73 9.60
C ARG A 71 10.75 1.67 11.12
N THR A 72 9.99 2.44 11.89
CA THR A 72 10.15 2.48 13.35
C THR A 72 9.36 1.38 14.07
N ARG A 73 8.27 0.90 13.49
CA ARG A 73 7.35 -0.05 14.14
C ARG A 73 7.42 -1.47 13.58
N PHE A 74 8.25 -1.73 12.57
CA PHE A 74 8.30 -3.05 11.93
C PHE A 74 8.50 -4.21 12.92
N GLN A 75 9.44 -4.06 13.87
CA GLN A 75 9.71 -5.12 14.86
C GLN A 75 8.54 -5.37 15.82
N GLU A 76 7.71 -4.36 16.07
CA GLU A 76 6.50 -4.48 16.89
C GLU A 76 5.33 -5.07 16.08
N LEU A 77 5.25 -4.72 14.79
CA LEU A 77 4.15 -5.12 13.91
C LEU A 77 4.35 -6.50 13.28
N SER A 78 5.60 -6.90 13.02
CA SER A 78 5.93 -8.15 12.33
C SER A 78 5.36 -9.39 13.01
N PRO A 79 5.37 -9.53 14.37
CA PRO A 79 4.85 -10.72 15.04
C PRO A 79 3.31 -10.77 15.03
N LEU A 80 2.64 -9.64 14.78
CA LEU A 80 1.18 -9.57 14.71
C LEU A 80 0.64 -10.06 13.35
N SER A 81 1.50 -10.15 12.33
CA SER A 81 1.12 -10.64 11.02
C SER A 81 0.96 -12.15 11.02
N ARG A 82 -0.16 -12.63 10.45
CA ARG A 82 -0.40 -14.06 10.19
C ARG A 82 0.31 -14.58 8.94
N GLN A 83 1.01 -13.73 8.20
CA GLN A 83 1.80 -14.14 7.02
C GLN A 83 3.07 -14.85 7.50
N SER A 84 3.58 -15.84 6.75
CA SER A 84 4.83 -16.51 7.16
C SER A 84 6.05 -15.64 6.86
N ASP A 85 7.23 -16.07 7.32
CA ASP A 85 8.53 -15.44 7.04
C ASP A 85 9.11 -15.86 5.67
N ALA A 86 8.31 -16.47 4.79
CA ALA A 86 8.76 -16.88 3.47
C ALA A 86 9.23 -15.71 2.59
N CYS A 87 8.70 -14.50 2.86
CA CYS A 87 9.04 -13.28 2.14
C CYS A 87 9.10 -12.09 3.09
N ASP A 88 9.93 -11.10 2.75
CA ASP A 88 9.99 -9.83 3.47
C ASP A 88 8.60 -9.16 3.50
N ARG A 89 8.19 -8.71 4.68
CA ARG A 89 6.84 -8.16 4.92
C ARG A 89 6.80 -6.63 4.85
N HIS A 90 7.89 -5.92 4.59
CA HIS A 90 7.89 -4.45 4.57
C HIS A 90 6.95 -3.92 3.49
N ALA A 91 6.99 -4.49 2.28
CA ALA A 91 6.07 -4.13 1.19
C ALA A 91 4.59 -4.25 1.62
N LEU A 92 4.26 -5.32 2.36
CA LEU A 92 2.93 -5.52 2.92
C LEU A 92 2.58 -4.44 3.93
N PHE A 93 3.45 -4.15 4.91
CA PHE A 93 3.18 -3.14 5.93
C PHE A 93 3.09 -1.72 5.36
N TYR A 94 3.94 -1.36 4.40
CA TYR A 94 3.82 -0.08 3.68
C TYR A 94 2.46 0.02 2.99
N SER A 95 2.04 -1.04 2.29
CA SER A 95 0.77 -1.09 1.58
C SER A 95 -0.45 -1.01 2.52
N LEU A 96 -0.42 -1.77 3.63
CA LEU A 96 -1.48 -1.75 4.64
C LEU A 96 -1.57 -0.38 5.32
N CYS A 97 -0.45 0.21 5.71
CA CYS A 97 -0.44 1.54 6.29
C CYS A 97 -1.00 2.56 5.30
N ALA A 98 -0.55 2.54 4.03
CA ALA A 98 -1.02 3.50 3.04
C ALA A 98 -2.52 3.36 2.75
N TYR A 99 -3.03 2.13 2.73
CA TYR A 99 -4.46 1.83 2.60
C TYR A 99 -5.27 2.28 3.81
N ALA A 100 -4.82 1.97 5.03
CA ALA A 100 -5.50 2.35 6.27
C ALA A 100 -5.65 3.86 6.41
N ARG A 101 -4.70 4.64 5.86
CA ARG A 101 -4.77 6.10 5.87
C ARG A 101 -5.84 6.69 4.93
N LEU A 102 -6.38 5.92 3.98
CA LEU A 102 -7.38 6.42 3.02
C LEU A 102 -8.63 6.97 3.69
N ILE A 103 -9.05 6.45 4.84
CA ILE A 103 -10.22 6.99 5.56
C ILE A 103 -10.03 8.47 5.94
N PHE A 104 -8.78 8.89 6.16
CA PHE A 104 -8.41 10.26 6.52
C PHE A 104 -8.07 11.13 5.33
N THR A 105 -7.52 10.54 4.26
CA THR A 105 -6.98 11.28 3.11
C THR A 105 -7.81 11.13 1.84
N CYS A 106 -8.94 10.43 1.90
CA CYS A 106 -9.86 10.29 0.76
C CYS A 106 -10.34 11.68 0.31
N PRO A 107 -10.12 12.06 -0.97
CA PRO A 107 -10.57 13.34 -1.48
C PRO A 107 -12.09 13.49 -1.38
N ASP A 108 -12.55 14.68 -1.02
CA ASP A 108 -13.97 14.97 -0.81
C ASP A 108 -14.87 14.67 -2.02
N LYS A 109 -14.32 14.77 -3.24
CA LYS A 109 -15.00 14.44 -4.50
C LYS A 109 -15.16 12.94 -4.73
N MET A 110 -14.33 12.12 -4.08
CA MET A 110 -14.37 10.65 -4.13
C MET A 110 -15.13 10.06 -2.94
N TRP A 111 -15.32 10.86 -1.89
CA TRP A 111 -16.04 10.46 -0.70
C TRP A 111 -17.51 10.16 -1.02
N GLN A 112 -17.99 8.99 -0.56
CA GLN A 112 -19.38 8.57 -0.73
C GLN A 112 -20.28 9.28 0.29
N ARG A 113 -20.51 10.59 0.10
CA ARG A 113 -21.25 11.48 1.01
C ARG A 113 -22.63 10.96 1.40
N ASN A 114 -23.32 10.30 0.47
CA ASN A 114 -24.67 9.79 0.68
C ASN A 114 -24.70 8.37 1.27
N ASN A 115 -23.54 7.72 1.42
CA ASN A 115 -23.46 6.42 2.05
C ASN A 115 -23.31 6.58 3.57
N ARG A 116 -24.33 6.13 4.32
CA ARG A 116 -24.38 6.21 5.78
C ARG A 116 -23.22 5.48 6.45
N MET A 117 -22.89 4.26 6.01
CA MET A 117 -21.77 3.48 6.56
C MET A 117 -20.43 4.20 6.37
N CYS A 118 -20.25 4.89 5.24
CA CYS A 118 -19.07 5.72 5.04
C CYS A 118 -19.02 6.87 6.05
N GLN A 119 -20.14 7.58 6.27
CA GLN A 119 -20.17 8.67 7.26
C GLN A 119 -19.83 8.18 8.66
N GLU A 120 -20.42 7.04 9.07
CA GLU A 120 -20.16 6.41 10.36
C GLU A 120 -18.69 6.01 10.51
N ALA A 121 -18.11 5.36 9.48
CA ALA A 121 -16.69 4.99 9.48
C ALA A 121 -15.75 6.20 9.60
N LYS A 122 -16.07 7.32 8.94
CA LYS A 122 -15.28 8.57 9.03
C LYS A 122 -15.41 9.22 10.40
N SER A 123 -16.58 9.14 11.04
CA SER A 123 -16.74 9.62 12.42
C SER A 123 -16.01 8.76 13.44
N TYR A 124 -15.98 7.44 13.24
CA TYR A 124 -15.28 6.51 14.14
C TYR A 124 -13.76 6.62 14.03
N ALA A 125 -13.25 6.93 12.84
CA ALA A 125 -11.82 7.06 12.62
C ALA A 125 -11.22 8.32 13.28
N LYS A 126 -12.04 9.32 13.65
CA LYS A 126 -11.58 10.59 14.24
C LYS A 126 -10.83 10.42 15.55
#